data_AF-A0A950K652-F1
#
_entry.id   AF-A0A950K652-F1
#
_cell.length_a   1.000
_cell.length_b   1.000
_cell.length_c   1.000
_cell.angle_alpha   90.00
_cell.angle_beta   90.00
_cell.angle_gamma   90.00
#
_symmetry.space_group_name_H-M   'P 1'
#
loop_
_entity.id
_entity.type
_entity.pdbx_description
1 polymer ?
#
loop_
_entity_poly.entity_id
_entity_poly.type
_entity_poly.pdbx_seq_one_letter_code
_entity_poly.pdbx_strand_id
1 'polypeptide(L)'
;DCLARVLTQPPYTLASARSAVEEFLNLWSLGLCFEDIVRVAAADYGVTVTEIYSIGRSREATEARQACFYLARKLLGRPFAQIGDHFGGRDHSTVHEACRKLEHARGAAKERLRRLEERLQPKVG
;
A
#
# COMPACT_ATOMS: atom_id res chain seq x y z
N ASP A 1 -28.22 -3.11 7.39
CA ASP A 1 -28.22 -3.25 8.86
C ASP A 1 -26.90 -3.68 9.48
N CYS A 2 -25.94 -2.76 9.59
CA CYS A 2 -24.80 -2.86 10.53
C CYS A 2 -24.55 -1.52 11.25
N LEU A 3 -25.05 -0.41 10.70
CA LEU A 3 -24.96 0.94 11.28
C LEU A 3 -25.85 1.15 12.52
N ALA A 4 -26.94 0.38 12.67
CA ALA A 4 -27.90 0.59 13.76
C ALA A 4 -27.41 0.08 15.14
N ARG A 5 -26.34 -0.72 15.19
CA ARG A 5 -25.83 -1.34 16.44
C ARG A 5 -24.76 -0.52 17.16
N VAL A 6 -24.40 0.65 16.63
CA VAL A 6 -23.38 1.55 17.19
C VAL A 6 -24.00 2.69 18.01
N LEU A 7 -25.31 2.95 17.88
CA LEU A 7 -25.96 4.13 18.45
C LEU A 7 -26.65 3.92 19.80
N THR A 8 -26.38 2.82 20.49
CA THR A 8 -26.85 2.63 21.87
C THR A 8 -25.73 2.08 22.74
N GLN A 9 -25.21 2.92 23.67
CA GLN A 9 -24.94 2.67 25.11
C GLN A 9 -24.40 3.98 25.79
N PRO A 10 -24.70 4.23 27.09
CA PRO A 10 -24.42 5.48 27.83
C PRO A 10 -23.08 5.47 28.61
N PRO A 11 -22.65 6.57 29.30
CA PRO A 11 -22.51 7.95 28.86
C PRO A 11 -21.09 8.19 28.28
N TYR A 12 -20.96 9.07 27.30
CA TYR A 12 -19.67 9.47 26.72
C TYR A 12 -18.87 10.33 27.72
N THR A 13 -18.20 9.71 28.67
CA THR A 13 -17.19 10.41 29.48
C THR A 13 -16.01 10.82 28.60
N LEU A 14 -15.38 11.98 28.85
CA LEU A 14 -14.20 12.43 28.10
C LEU A 14 -13.07 11.39 28.06
N ALA A 15 -12.94 10.56 29.11
CA ALA A 15 -12.03 9.44 29.16
C ALA A 15 -12.36 8.37 28.09
N SER A 16 -13.64 8.01 27.94
CA SER A 16 -14.12 7.03 26.94
C SER A 16 -14.07 7.59 25.52
N ALA A 17 -14.39 8.88 25.34
CA ALA A 17 -14.26 9.56 24.06
C ALA A 17 -12.79 9.63 23.62
N ARG A 18 -11.88 9.92 24.55
CA ARG A 18 -10.44 9.91 24.28
C ARG A 18 -9.91 8.53 23.95
N SER A 19 -10.26 7.49 24.73
CA SER A 19 -9.83 6.12 24.42
C SER A 19 -10.42 5.62 23.11
N ALA A 20 -11.68 5.94 22.78
CA ALA A 20 -12.26 5.60 21.48
C ALA A 20 -11.60 6.36 20.33
N VAL A 21 -11.22 7.63 20.53
CA VAL A 21 -10.46 8.41 19.54
C VAL A 21 -9.02 7.92 19.43
N GLU A 22 -8.34 7.55 20.51
CA GLU A 22 -6.99 6.96 20.49
C GLU A 22 -7.01 5.56 19.87
N GLU A 23 -8.05 4.76 20.09
CA GLU A 23 -8.27 3.47 19.44
C GLU A 23 -8.60 3.65 17.96
N PHE A 24 -9.45 4.62 17.62
CA PHE A 24 -9.72 5.02 16.23
C PHE A 24 -8.49 5.62 15.53
N LEU A 25 -7.68 6.42 16.24
CA LEU A 25 -6.42 7.00 15.76
C LEU A 25 -5.34 5.94 15.65
N ASN A 26 -5.30 4.92 16.51
CA ASN A 26 -4.40 3.77 16.40
C ASN A 26 -4.81 2.86 15.24
N LEU A 27 -6.11 2.67 15.00
CA LEU A 27 -6.64 2.04 13.79
C LEU A 27 -6.30 2.84 12.53
N TRP A 28 -6.28 4.18 12.62
CA TRP A 28 -5.79 5.07 11.56
C TRP A 28 -4.25 5.11 11.45
N SER A 29 -3.52 4.85 12.54
CA SER A 29 -2.06 4.78 12.60
C SER A 29 -1.52 3.52 11.92
N LEU A 30 -2.42 2.64 11.44
CA LEU A 30 -2.14 1.53 10.51
C LEU A 30 -2.32 1.91 9.04
N GLY A 31 -2.60 3.18 8.72
CA GLY A 31 -3.06 3.69 7.43
C GLY A 31 -2.00 3.74 6.33
N LEU A 32 -1.41 2.60 5.98
CA LEU A 32 -0.54 2.47 4.82
C LEU A 32 -1.25 2.99 3.57
N CYS A 33 -0.61 3.92 2.85
CA CYS A 33 -1.14 4.47 1.61
C CYS A 33 -0.23 4.15 0.41
N PHE A 34 -0.66 4.57 -0.78
CA PHE A 34 0.15 4.35 -1.99
C PHE A 34 1.47 5.11 -1.91
N GLU A 35 1.45 6.32 -1.34
CA GLU A 35 2.61 7.21 -1.23
C GLU A 35 3.72 6.58 -0.38
N ASP A 36 3.37 5.84 0.69
CA ASP A 36 4.33 5.10 1.50
C ASP A 36 5.03 4.00 0.72
N ILE A 37 4.26 3.21 -0.03
CA ILE A 37 4.78 2.14 -0.88
C ILE A 37 5.74 2.73 -1.92
N VAL A 38 5.34 3.82 -2.58
CA VAL A 38 6.14 4.46 -3.62
C VAL A 38 7.43 5.04 -3.06
N ARG A 39 7.38 5.70 -1.90
CA ARG A 39 8.57 6.25 -1.23
C ARG A 39 9.57 5.15 -0.85
N VAL A 40 9.09 4.04 -0.31
CA VAL A 40 9.93 2.91 0.09
C VAL A 40 10.54 2.21 -1.12
N ALA A 41 9.75 2.00 -2.18
CA ALA A 41 10.24 1.41 -3.43
C ALA A 41 11.24 2.32 -4.15
N ALA A 42 10.96 3.62 -4.25
CA ALA A 42 11.87 4.62 -4.85
C ALA A 42 13.26 4.55 -4.22
N ALA A 43 13.31 4.55 -2.88
CA ALA A 43 14.57 4.47 -2.14
C ALA A 43 15.32 3.14 -2.37
N ASP A 44 14.63 2.00 -2.47
CA ASP A 44 15.26 0.68 -2.63
C ASP A 44 15.78 0.42 -4.06
N TYR A 45 15.07 0.95 -5.06
CA TYR A 45 15.43 0.82 -6.48
C TYR A 45 16.34 1.95 -6.98
N GLY A 46 16.59 2.98 -6.16
CA GLY A 46 17.45 4.12 -6.54
C GLY A 46 16.82 5.00 -7.62
N VAL A 47 15.50 5.10 -7.63
CA VAL A 47 14.73 5.93 -8.57
C VAL A 47 13.95 7.00 -7.83
N THR A 48 13.56 8.05 -8.54
CA THR A 48 12.70 9.10 -7.99
C THR A 48 11.24 8.70 -7.98
N VAL A 49 10.45 9.30 -7.08
CA VAL A 49 8.99 9.12 -7.02
C VAL A 49 8.35 9.52 -8.36
N THR A 50 8.82 10.59 -8.98
CA THR A 50 8.33 11.06 -10.28
C THR A 50 8.57 10.04 -11.40
N GLU A 51 9.71 9.35 -11.40
CA GLU A 51 9.99 8.27 -12.36
C GLU A 51 9.03 7.09 -12.21
N ILE A 52 8.62 6.75 -10.98
CA ILE A 52 7.63 5.70 -10.72
C ILE A 52 6.27 6.08 -11.33
N TYR A 53 5.84 7.34 -11.24
CA TYR A 53 4.58 7.76 -11.87
C TYR A 53 4.72 7.95 -13.39
N SER A 54 5.90 8.35 -13.88
CA SER A 54 6.18 8.62 -15.30
C SER A 54 5.94 7.41 -16.22
N ILE A 55 5.72 7.65 -17.52
CA ILE A 55 5.64 6.61 -18.57
C ILE A 55 7.03 6.05 -18.94
N GLY A 56 8.10 6.59 -18.34
CA GLY A 56 9.48 6.18 -18.59
C GLY A 56 9.71 4.67 -18.42
N ARG A 57 10.54 4.12 -19.32
CA ARG A 57 10.81 2.68 -19.46
C ARG A 57 12.22 2.27 -19.01
N SER A 58 12.91 3.08 -18.21
CA SER A 58 14.14 2.60 -17.59
C SER A 58 13.83 1.32 -16.80
N ARG A 59 14.78 0.38 -16.79
CA ARG A 59 14.55 -0.94 -16.21
C ARG A 59 14.24 -0.79 -14.72
N GLU A 60 15.02 0.03 -14.03
CA GLU A 60 14.92 0.30 -12.60
C GLU A 60 13.58 0.96 -12.25
N ALA A 61 13.13 1.97 -13.00
CA ALA A 61 11.82 2.60 -12.75
C ALA A 61 10.65 1.65 -13.05
N THR A 62 10.80 0.79 -14.07
CA THR A 62 9.79 -0.21 -14.40
C THR A 62 9.68 -1.27 -13.33
N GLU A 63 10.80 -1.81 -12.85
CA GLU A 63 10.83 -2.79 -11.76
C GLU A 63 10.28 -2.20 -10.45
N ALA A 64 10.70 -0.97 -10.09
CA ALA A 64 10.18 -0.27 -8.92
C ALA A 64 8.67 -0.09 -8.96
N ARG A 65 8.14 0.31 -10.13
CA ARG A 65 6.71 0.52 -10.34
C ARG A 65 5.92 -0.80 -10.29
N GLN A 66 6.43 -1.86 -10.89
CA GLN A 66 5.81 -3.19 -10.79
C GLN A 66 5.77 -3.66 -9.33
N ALA A 67 6.85 -3.44 -8.56
CA ALA A 67 6.85 -3.73 -7.13
C ALA A 67 5.78 -2.93 -6.38
N CYS A 68 5.58 -1.66 -6.73
CA CYS A 68 4.50 -0.85 -6.15
C CYS A 68 3.11 -1.43 -6.44
N PHE A 69 2.84 -1.90 -7.66
CA PHE A 69 1.56 -2.54 -8.01
C PHE A 69 1.30 -3.78 -7.14
N TYR A 70 2.33 -4.62 -7.03
CA TYR A 70 2.27 -5.83 -6.25
C TYR A 70 1.99 -5.55 -4.77
N LEU A 71 2.76 -4.65 -4.17
CA LEU A 71 2.62 -4.26 -2.77
C LEU A 71 1.29 -3.56 -2.51
N ALA A 72 0.81 -2.69 -3.41
CA ALA A 72 -0.50 -2.07 -3.27
C ALA A 72 -1.63 -3.12 -3.34
N ARG A 73 -1.51 -4.12 -4.22
CA ARG A 73 -2.49 -5.20 -4.29
C ARG A 73 -2.49 -6.08 -3.05
N LYS A 74 -1.30 -6.38 -2.51
CA LYS A 74 -1.08 -7.28 -1.38
C LYS A 74 -1.40 -6.63 -0.03
N LEU A 75 -0.90 -5.42 0.21
CA LEU A 75 -1.00 -4.73 1.49
C LEU A 75 -2.25 -3.88 1.60
N LEU A 76 -2.67 -3.22 0.51
CA LEU A 76 -3.83 -2.31 0.52
C LEU A 76 -5.12 -2.96 0.00
N GLY A 77 -5.04 -4.13 -0.62
CA GLY A 77 -6.21 -4.83 -1.16
C GLY A 77 -6.92 -4.10 -2.31
N ARG A 78 -6.27 -3.11 -2.94
CA ARG A 78 -6.92 -2.23 -3.94
C ARG A 78 -7.17 -2.98 -5.27
N PRO A 79 -8.28 -2.70 -5.98
CA PRO A 79 -8.53 -3.26 -7.30
C PRO A 79 -7.48 -2.87 -8.34
N PHE A 80 -7.23 -3.72 -9.34
CA PHE A 80 -6.21 -3.46 -10.37
C PHE A 80 -6.44 -2.17 -11.16
N ALA A 81 -7.70 -1.84 -11.46
CA ALA A 81 -8.05 -0.58 -12.12
C ALA A 81 -7.66 0.63 -11.26
N GLN A 82 -8.03 0.64 -9.98
CA GLN A 82 -7.68 1.73 -9.06
C GLN A 82 -6.17 1.90 -8.90
N ILE A 83 -5.41 0.79 -8.86
CA ILE A 83 -3.95 0.83 -8.86
C ILE A 83 -3.46 1.47 -10.16
N GLY A 84 -3.95 1.02 -11.32
CA GLY A 84 -3.58 1.57 -12.62
C GLY A 84 -3.81 3.08 -12.73
N ASP A 85 -4.99 3.55 -12.28
CA ASP A 85 -5.35 4.96 -12.24
C ASP A 85 -4.41 5.77 -11.36
N HIS A 86 -4.12 5.28 -10.14
CA HIS A 86 -3.18 5.94 -9.22
C HIS A 86 -1.77 6.08 -9.83
N PHE A 87 -1.32 5.08 -10.58
CA PHE A 87 -0.03 5.10 -11.25
C PHE A 87 -0.11 5.68 -12.66
N GLY A 88 -0.80 6.82 -12.85
CA GLY A 88 -0.79 7.57 -14.11
C GLY A 88 -1.68 7.00 -15.21
N GLY A 89 -2.83 6.44 -14.86
CA GLY A 89 -3.83 5.98 -15.84
C GLY A 89 -3.40 4.74 -16.64
N ARG A 90 -2.72 3.81 -16.00
CA ARG A 90 -2.24 2.57 -16.63
C ARG A 90 -3.34 1.54 -16.75
N ASP A 91 -3.31 0.78 -17.85
CA ASP A 91 -4.29 -0.28 -18.08
C ASP A 91 -4.24 -1.36 -16.98
N HIS A 92 -5.42 -1.71 -16.45
CA HIS A 92 -5.58 -2.69 -15.38
C HIS A 92 -4.97 -4.06 -15.72
N SER A 93 -4.95 -4.47 -16.99
CA SER A 93 -4.33 -5.73 -17.44
C SER A 93 -2.81 -5.70 -17.30
N THR A 94 -2.19 -4.52 -17.48
CA THR A 94 -0.76 -4.31 -17.24
C THR A 94 -0.43 -4.47 -15.76
N VAL A 95 -1.28 -3.92 -14.89
CA VAL A 95 -1.16 -4.08 -13.44
C VAL A 95 -1.30 -5.55 -13.05
N HIS A 96 -2.31 -6.24 -13.59
CA HIS A 96 -2.55 -7.66 -13.34
C HIS A 96 -1.36 -8.52 -13.75
N GLU A 97 -0.83 -8.33 -14.96
CA GLU A 97 0.31 -9.11 -15.46
C GLU A 97 1.59 -8.87 -14.66
N ALA A 98 1.85 -7.62 -14.24
CA ALA A 98 2.96 -7.29 -13.35
C ALA A 98 2.83 -7.98 -11.98
N CYS A 99 1.64 -7.96 -11.37
CA CYS A 99 1.38 -8.65 -10.11
C CYS A 99 1.60 -10.16 -10.24
N ARG A 100 1.08 -10.79 -11.31
CA ARG A 100 1.26 -12.21 -11.59
C ARG A 100 2.75 -12.58 -11.73
N LYS A 101 3.50 -11.77 -12.48
CA LYS A 101 4.96 -11.98 -12.66
C LYS A 101 5.71 -11.93 -11.32
N LEU A 102 5.36 -10.98 -10.45
CA LEU A 102 6.04 -10.81 -9.16
C LEU A 102 5.63 -11.85 -8.12
N GLU A 103 4.39 -12.34 -8.16
CA GLU A 103 3.93 -13.47 -7.33
C GLU A 103 4.76 -14.74 -7.59
N HIS A 104 5.17 -14.95 -8.85
CA HIS A 104 6.03 -16.07 -9.25
C HIS A 104 7.53 -15.76 -9.24
N ALA A 105 7.95 -14.58 -8.77
CA ALA A 105 9.35 -14.22 -8.70
C ALA A 105 10.13 -15.14 -7.74
N ARG A 106 11.41 -15.38 -8.04
CA ARG A 106 12.31 -16.25 -7.26
C ARG A 106 13.63 -15.56 -6.98
N GLY A 107 14.39 -16.11 -6.03
CA GLY A 107 15.74 -15.64 -5.68
C GLY A 107 15.76 -14.19 -5.20
N ALA A 108 16.72 -13.41 -5.70
CA ALA A 108 16.97 -12.04 -5.26
C ALA A 108 15.76 -11.10 -5.41
N ALA A 109 14.93 -11.30 -6.44
CA ALA A 109 13.73 -10.49 -6.67
C ALA A 109 12.68 -10.71 -5.57
N LYS A 110 12.41 -11.98 -5.22
CA LYS A 110 11.48 -12.34 -4.14
C LYS A 110 11.97 -11.83 -2.79
N GLU A 111 13.27 -11.99 -2.53
CA GLU A 111 13.87 -11.54 -1.28
C GLU A 111 13.81 -10.01 -1.15
N ARG A 112 14.02 -9.28 -2.25
CA ARG A 112 13.85 -7.82 -2.27
C ARG A 112 12.40 -7.42 -1.94
N LEU A 113 11.41 -8.04 -2.57
CA LEU A 113 9.99 -7.77 -2.28
C LEU A 113 9.65 -8.05 -0.81
N ARG A 114 10.15 -9.14 -0.23
CA ARG A 114 9.95 -9.47 1.19
C ARG A 114 10.49 -8.36 2.10
N ARG A 115 11.71 -7.88 1.86
CA ARG A 115 12.29 -6.76 2.63
C ARG A 115 11.47 -5.48 2.51
N LEU A 116 10.96 -5.17 1.32
CA LEU A 116 10.09 -4.00 1.13
C LEU A 116 8.79 -4.15 1.92
N GLU A 117 8.19 -5.33 1.91
CA GLU A 117 6.98 -5.65 2.67
C GLU A 117 7.20 -5.49 4.18
N GLU A 118 8.29 -6.03 4.72
CA GLU A 118 8.66 -5.89 6.14
C GLU A 118 8.85 -4.43 6.55
N ARG A 119 9.38 -3.58 5.67
CA ARG A 119 9.53 -2.13 5.92
C ARG A 119 8.20 -1.38 5.96
N LEU A 120 7.18 -1.91 5.29
CA LEU A 120 5.85 -1.31 5.17
C LEU A 120 4.86 -1.85 6.22
N GLN A 121 5.20 -2.91 6.93
CA GLN A 121 4.38 -3.40 8.03
C GLN A 121 4.47 -2.44 9.22
N PRO A 122 3.34 -2.02 9.81
CA PRO A 122 3.35 -1.21 11.00
C PRO A 122 4.03 -2.00 12.12
N LYS A 123 5.09 -1.41 12.70
CA LYS A 123 5.67 -1.93 13.93
C LYS A 123 4.62 -1.75 15.02
N VAL A 124 3.85 -2.80 15.29
CA VAL A 124 3.00 -2.86 16.47
C VAL A 124 3.94 -2.78 17.67
N GLY A 125 3.94 -1.63 18.33
CA GLY A 125 4.65 -1.33 19.56
C GLY A 125 3.66 -0.79 20.57
#